data_AF-A0A6A3SVS4-F1
#
_entry.id   AF-A0A6A3SVS4-F1
#
_cell.length_a   1.000
_cell.length_b   1.000
_cell.length_c   1.000
_cell.angle_alpha   90.00
_cell.angle_beta   90.00
_cell.angle_gamma   90.00
#
_symmetry.space_group_name_H-M   'P 1'
#
loop_
_entity.id
_entity.type
_entity.pdbx_description
1 polymer ?
#
loop_
_entity_poly.entity_id
_entity_poly.type
_entity_poly.pdbx_seq_one_letter_code
_entity_poly.pdbx_strand_id
1 'polypeptide(L)'
;MTSTRAEALRLYRAIYRAAGKMPTGDRINYVRRRLRHEFDEARGETNPERISFLLRLAETQLETVEVQAQHLTSTFSSPDYHRT
;
A
#
# COMPACT_ATOMS: atom_id res chain seq x y z
N MET A 1 -11.70 17.14 13.35
CA MET A 1 -11.60 16.53 12.01
C MET A 1 -10.14 16.57 11.61
N THR A 2 -9.48 15.41 11.48
CA THR A 2 -8.12 15.33 10.95
C THR A 2 -8.11 15.99 9.57
N SER A 3 -7.13 16.85 9.30
CA SER A 3 -6.98 17.43 7.97
C SER A 3 -6.85 16.31 6.96
N THR A 4 -7.66 16.32 5.88
CA THR A 4 -7.60 15.38 4.75
C THR A 4 -6.18 15.14 4.26
N ARG A 5 -5.35 16.19 4.27
CA ARG A 5 -3.92 16.12 3.94
C ARG A 5 -3.12 15.29 4.94
N ALA A 6 -3.37 15.46 6.24
CA ALA A 6 -2.70 14.69 7.28
C ALA A 6 -3.05 13.19 7.17
N GLU A 7 -4.30 12.88 6.86
CA GLU A 7 -4.76 11.51 6.65
C GLU A 7 -4.15 10.87 5.40
N ALA A 8 -4.16 11.57 4.26
CA ALA A 8 -3.48 11.13 3.04
C ALA A 8 -1.99 10.83 3.31
N LEU A 9 -1.29 11.71 4.01
CA LEU A 9 0.12 11.51 4.37
C LEU A 9 0.33 10.34 5.35
N ARG A 10 -0.60 10.12 6.29
CA ARG A 10 -0.58 8.96 7.19
C ARG A 10 -0.68 7.67 6.39
N LEU A 11 -1.66 7.57 5.49
CA LEU A 11 -1.89 6.39 4.66
C LEU A 11 -0.73 6.14 3.70
N TYR A 12 -0.23 7.17 3.01
CA TYR A 12 0.95 7.06 2.17
C TYR A 12 2.13 6.43 2.90
N ARG A 13 2.45 6.95 4.10
CA ARG A 13 3.57 6.42 4.90
C ARG A 13 3.30 5.00 5.40
N ALA A 14 2.07 4.70 5.80
CA ALA A 14 1.69 3.37 6.25
C ALA A 14 1.87 2.33 5.14
N ILE A 15 1.34 2.59 3.94
CA ILE A 15 1.46 1.69 2.78
C ILE A 15 2.94 1.56 2.37
N TYR A 16 3.69 2.66 2.36
CA TYR A 16 5.13 2.64 2.04
C TYR A 16 5.96 1.76 2.98
N ARG A 17 5.61 1.77 4.29
CA ARG A 17 6.22 0.89 5.30
C ARG A 17 5.76 -0.55 5.15
N ALA A 18 4.46 -0.79 4.94
CA ALA A 18 3.90 -2.12 4.71
C ALA A 18 4.52 -2.78 3.47
N ALA A 19 4.72 -2.02 2.39
CA ALA A 19 5.43 -2.48 1.21
C ALA A 19 6.84 -2.99 1.53
N GLY A 20 7.54 -2.39 2.50
CA GLY A 20 8.87 -2.83 2.95
C GLY A 20 8.88 -4.19 3.65
N LYS A 21 7.72 -4.74 4.01
CA LYS A 21 7.56 -6.09 4.59
C LYS A 21 7.40 -7.17 3.51
N MET A 22 7.31 -6.81 2.23
CA MET A 22 7.23 -7.78 1.14
C MET A 22 8.53 -8.59 1.03
N PRO A 23 8.47 -9.88 0.65
CA PRO A 23 9.62 -10.78 0.73
C PRO A 23 10.71 -10.53 -0.33
N THR A 24 10.42 -9.77 -1.39
CA THR A 24 11.36 -9.56 -2.51
C THR A 24 11.46 -8.09 -2.88
N GLY A 25 12.67 -7.63 -3.24
CA GLY A 25 12.93 -6.26 -3.70
C GLY A 25 12.00 -5.79 -4.83
N ASP A 26 11.70 -6.65 -5.81
CA ASP A 26 10.81 -6.29 -6.92
C ASP A 26 9.39 -5.96 -6.47
N ARG A 27 8.84 -6.74 -5.53
CA ARG A 27 7.52 -6.48 -4.94
C ARG A 27 7.51 -5.20 -4.11
N ILE A 28 8.54 -4.98 -3.29
CA ILE A 28 8.72 -3.73 -2.53
C ILE A 28 8.68 -2.53 -3.51
N ASN A 29 9.48 -2.60 -4.56
CA ASN A 29 9.61 -1.54 -5.56
C ASN A 29 8.33 -1.34 -6.37
N TYR A 30 7.66 -2.42 -6.77
CA TYR A 30 6.38 -2.35 -7.48
C TYR A 30 5.32 -1.61 -6.66
N VAL A 31 5.09 -2.03 -5.42
CA VAL A 31 4.07 -1.40 -4.55
C VAL A 31 4.40 0.06 -4.30
N ARG A 32 5.67 0.40 -4.02
CA ARG A 32 6.09 1.80 -3.79
C ARG A 32 5.94 2.68 -5.03
N ARG A 33 6.30 2.18 -6.21
CA ARG A 33 6.13 2.92 -7.48
C ARG A 33 4.65 3.18 -7.76
N ARG A 34 3.81 2.14 -7.61
CA ARG A 34 2.37 2.25 -7.79
C ARG A 34 1.73 3.22 -6.79
N LEU A 35 2.07 3.11 -5.51
CA LEU A 35 1.61 4.04 -4.47
C LEU A 35 1.96 5.49 -4.81
N ARG A 36 3.20 5.77 -5.23
CA ARG A 36 3.61 7.12 -5.63
C ARG A 36 2.79 7.62 -6.81
N HIS A 37 2.64 6.79 -7.84
CA HIS A 37 1.87 7.14 -9.03
C HIS A 37 0.42 7.51 -8.68
N GLU A 38 -0.29 6.67 -7.94
CA GLU A 38 -1.70 6.89 -7.58
C GLU A 38 -1.88 8.17 -6.73
N PHE A 39 -0.98 8.45 -5.78
CA PHE A 39 -1.02 9.70 -4.99
C PHE A 39 -0.63 10.94 -5.80
N ASP A 40 0.26 10.80 -6.77
CA ASP A 40 0.66 11.90 -7.65
C ASP A 40 -0.48 12.26 -8.61
N GLU A 41 -1.19 11.28 -9.16
CA GLU A 41 -2.38 11.48 -10.00
C GLU A 41 -3.51 12.18 -9.23
N ALA A 42 -3.74 11.80 -7.97
CA ALA A 42 -4.78 12.38 -7.13
C ALA A 42 -4.40 13.73 -6.48
N ARG A 43 -3.16 14.23 -6.67
CA ARG A 43 -2.63 15.40 -5.94
C ARG A 43 -3.47 16.68 -6.12
N GLY A 44 -4.05 16.85 -7.31
CA GLY A 44 -4.85 18.02 -7.67
C GLY A 44 -6.35 17.85 -7.42
N GLU A 45 -6.78 16.74 -6.84
CA GLU A 45 -8.21 16.49 -6.60
C GLU A 45 -8.77 17.50 -5.58
N THR A 46 -9.92 18.07 -5.90
CA THR A 46 -10.61 19.07 -5.06
C THR A 46 -12.04 18.66 -4.71
N ASN A 47 -12.60 17.66 -5.40
CA ASN A 47 -13.93 17.14 -5.12
C ASN A 47 -13.92 16.38 -3.77
N PRO A 48 -14.68 16.83 -2.75
CA PRO A 48 -14.65 16.22 -1.42
C PRO A 48 -15.11 14.75 -1.38
N GLU A 49 -16.11 14.38 -2.18
CA GLU A 49 -16.62 13.02 -2.28
C GLU A 49 -15.56 12.09 -2.89
N ARG A 50 -14.87 12.57 -3.93
CA ARG A 50 -13.79 11.84 -4.60
C ARG A 50 -12.60 11.66 -3.67
N ILE A 51 -12.20 12.69 -2.93
CA ILE A 51 -11.13 12.59 -1.94
C ILE A 51 -11.50 11.57 -0.86
N SER A 52 -12.73 11.64 -0.34
CA SER A 52 -13.22 10.69 0.67
C SER A 52 -13.18 9.26 0.17
N PHE A 53 -13.58 9.02 -1.09
CA PHE A 53 -13.45 7.73 -1.74
C PHE A 53 -11.99 7.26 -1.83
N LEU A 54 -11.08 8.13 -2.29
CA LEU A 54 -9.67 7.79 -2.45
C LEU A 54 -8.99 7.46 -1.12
N LEU A 55 -9.35 8.15 -0.04
CA LEU A 55 -8.84 7.83 1.31
C LEU A 55 -9.29 6.44 1.77
N ARG A 56 -10.57 6.09 1.59
CA ARG A 56 -11.08 4.74 1.90
C ARG A 56 -10.43 3.67 1.03
N LEU A 57 -10.21 3.96 -0.26
CA LEU A 57 -9.49 3.06 -1.16
C LEU A 57 -8.06 2.81 -0.65
N ALA A 58 -7.35 3.86 -0.23
CA ALA A 58 -6.01 3.74 0.33
C ALA A 58 -5.98 2.93 1.64
N GLU A 59 -7.03 3.01 2.47
CA GLU A 59 -7.19 2.13 3.64
C GLU A 59 -7.32 0.65 3.23
N THR A 60 -8.20 0.34 2.27
CA THR A 60 -8.34 -1.03 1.75
C THR A 60 -7.04 -1.54 1.11
N GLN A 61 -6.32 -0.68 0.41
CA GLN A 61 -5.02 -1.01 -0.17
C GLN A 61 -3.96 -1.29 0.91
N LEU A 62 -3.96 -0.53 2.02
CA LEU A 62 -3.08 -0.79 3.16
C LEU A 62 -3.32 -2.20 3.71
N GLU A 63 -4.57 -2.55 4.02
CA GLU A 63 -4.93 -3.87 4.51
C GLU A 63 -4.49 -4.98 3.53
N THR A 64 -4.72 -4.76 2.23
CA THR A 64 -4.31 -5.69 1.17
C THR A 64 -2.80 -5.91 1.15
N VAL A 65 -2.02 -4.83 1.23
CA VAL A 65 -0.54 -4.90 1.22
C VAL A 65 -0.04 -5.61 2.47
N GLU A 66 -0.65 -5.39 3.63
CA GLU A 66 -0.26 -6.06 4.87
C GLU A 66 -0.56 -7.57 4.82
N VAL A 67 -1.76 -7.96 4.39
CA VAL A 67 -2.14 -9.37 4.22
C VAL A 67 -1.23 -10.06 3.20
N GLN A 68 -0.96 -9.43 2.06
CA GLN A 68 -0.08 -10.01 1.04
C GLN A 68 1.36 -10.13 1.52
N ALA A 69 1.88 -9.13 2.24
CA ALA A 69 3.22 -9.20 2.81
C ALA A 69 3.35 -10.37 3.78
N GLN A 70 2.36 -10.56 4.67
CA GLN A 70 2.33 -11.69 5.59
C GLN A 70 2.22 -13.03 4.85
N HIS A 71 1.26 -13.15 3.93
CA HIS A 71 1.01 -14.38 3.20
C HIS A 71 2.23 -14.79 2.38
N LEU A 72 2.78 -13.89 1.58
CA LEU A 72 3.94 -14.18 0.73
C LEU A 72 5.18 -14.46 1.57
N THR A 73 5.42 -13.74 2.67
CA THR A 73 6.54 -14.06 3.55
C THR A 73 6.43 -15.47 4.12
N SER A 74 5.23 -15.88 4.54
CA SER A 74 4.96 -17.25 5.01
C SER A 74 5.22 -18.29 3.90
N THR A 75 4.67 -18.08 2.71
CA THR A 75 4.84 -18.99 1.56
C THR A 75 6.31 -19.16 1.18
N PHE A 76 7.07 -18.06 1.09
CA PHE A 76 8.49 -18.11 0.70
C PHE A 76 9.40 -18.67 1.81
N SER A 77 8.94 -18.68 3.06
CA SER A 77 9.65 -19.30 4.18
C SER A 77 9.33 -20.80 4.34
N SER A 78 8.37 -21.33 3.57
CA SER A 78 7.99 -22.74 3.66
C SER A 78 9.10 -23.64 3.11
N PRO A 79 9.56 -24.66 3.85
CA PRO A 79 10.60 -25.58 3.40
C PRO A 79 10.26 -26.32 2.09
N ASP A 80 8.96 -26.51 1.84
CA ASP A 80 8.46 -27.20 0.65
C ASP A 80 8.26 -26.27 -0.55
N TYR A 81 8.50 -24.96 -0.42
CA TYR A 81 8.31 -24.00 -1.51
C TYR A 81 9.15 -24.32 -2.76
N HIS A 82 10.35 -24.87 -2.57
CA HIS A 82 11.26 -25.23 -3.66
C HIS A 82 11.16 -26.70 -4.10
N ARG A 83 10.25 -27.50 -3.50
CA ARG A 83 10.00 -28.88 -3.92
C ARG A 83 8.90 -28.91 -4.98
N THR A 84 9.29 -28.66 -6.22
CA THR A 84 8.47 -28.92 -7.41
C THR A 84 9.07 -30.06 -8.21
#